data_AF-A0A7I8JRZ2-F1
#
_entry.id   AF-A0A7I8JRZ2-F1
#
_cell.length_a   1.000
_cell.length_b   1.000
_cell.length_c   1.000
_cell.angle_alpha   90.00
_cell.angle_beta   90.00
_cell.angle_gamma   90.00
#
_symmetry.space_group_name_H-M   'P 1'
#
loop_
_entity.id
_entity.type
_entity.pdbx_description
1 polymer ?
#
loop_
_entity_poly.entity_id
_entity_poly.type
_entity_poly.pdbx_seq_one_letter_code
_entity_poly.pdbx_strand_id
1 'polypeptide(L)'
;MNAHSVLPGMEHYGCMVDLLGRAGMLEKATEIIREMPFEPTPAIWGRWEDTFRVRKMMAARRLPKEPGRSWIEIERPKMCDEKGADLLGEF
;
A
#
# COMPACT_ATOMS: atom_id res chain seq x y z
N MET A 1 -8.70 12.14 -22.01
CA MET A 1 -7.53 13.00 -22.30
C MET A 1 -6.51 12.74 -21.19
N ASN A 2 -5.49 11.90 -21.40
CA ASN A 2 -4.39 11.74 -20.44
C ASN A 2 -3.11 12.22 -21.14
N ALA A 3 -2.62 13.39 -20.73
CA ALA A 3 -1.73 14.25 -21.53
C ALA A 3 -0.23 13.94 -21.40
N HIS A 4 0.17 12.83 -20.79
CA HIS A 4 1.58 12.42 -20.72
C HIS A 4 1.66 10.90 -20.91
N SER A 5 1.92 10.46 -22.15
CA SER A 5 2.03 9.03 -22.51
C SER A 5 3.35 8.44 -22.02
N VAL A 6 3.54 8.37 -20.70
CA VAL A 6 4.62 7.62 -20.07
C VAL A 6 4.09 6.22 -19.78
N LEU A 7 4.68 5.21 -20.42
CA LEU A 7 4.41 3.83 -20.07
C LEU A 7 5.10 3.54 -18.72
N PRO A 8 4.35 3.19 -17.66
CA PRO A 8 4.96 2.91 -16.36
C PRO A 8 5.82 1.66 -16.45
N GLY A 9 7.13 1.83 -16.32
CA GLY A 9 8.08 0.73 -16.14
C GLY A 9 8.09 0.18 -14.72
N MET A 10 8.89 -0.86 -14.50
CA MET A 10 9.03 -1.58 -13.23
C MET A 10 9.31 -0.69 -12.01
N GLU A 11 10.10 0.37 -12.18
CA GLU A 11 10.41 1.32 -11.11
C GLU A 11 9.18 2.08 -10.61
N HIS A 12 8.27 2.46 -11.52
CA HIS A 12 7.05 3.18 -11.16
C HIS A 12 6.12 2.31 -10.32
N TYR A 13 5.93 1.05 -10.73
CA TYR A 13 5.15 0.08 -9.97
C TYR A 13 5.78 -0.21 -8.60
N GLY A 14 7.11 -0.36 -8.55
CA GLY A 14 7.84 -0.55 -7.29
C GLY A 14 7.65 0.61 -6.30
N CYS A 15 7.60 1.85 -6.80
CA CYS A 15 7.28 3.04 -6.00
C CYS A 15 5.82 3.04 -5.51
N MET A 16 4.87 2.69 -6.37
CA MET A 16 3.45 2.62 -6.00
C MET A 16 3.20 1.59 -4.90
N VAL A 17 3.79 0.40 -5.01
CA VAL A 17 3.69 -0.67 -4.00
C VAL A 17 4.28 -0.22 -2.66
N ASP A 18 5.46 0.42 -2.65
CA ASP A 18 6.06 0.93 -1.42
C ASP A 18 5.20 2.04 -0.77
N LEU A 19 4.69 2.99 -1.56
CA LEU A 19 3.84 4.07 -1.07
C LEU A 19 2.53 3.54 -0.48
N LEU A 20 1.83 2.64 -1.17
CA LEU A 20 0.57 2.06 -0.71
C LEU A 20 0.78 1.18 0.53
N GLY A 21 1.83 0.35 0.55
CA GLY A 21 2.19 -0.45 1.71
C GLY A 21 2.52 0.43 2.93
N ARG A 22 3.28 1.52 2.74
CA ARG A 22 3.56 2.51 3.79
C ARG A 22 2.35 3.38 4.14
N ALA A 23 1.33 3.48 3.30
CA ALA A 23 0.06 4.09 3.69
C ALA A 23 -0.77 3.15 4.57
N GLY A 24 -0.47 1.84 4.55
CA GLY A 24 -1.26 0.78 5.18
C GLY A 24 -2.40 0.29 4.30
N MET A 25 -2.36 0.61 3.00
CA MET A 25 -3.36 0.20 2.01
C MET A 25 -2.91 -1.08 1.34
N LEU A 26 -2.93 -2.17 2.10
CA LEU A 26 -2.29 -3.42 1.71
C LEU A 26 -3.01 -4.08 0.54
N GLU A 27 -4.32 -3.91 0.47
CA GLU A 27 -5.18 -4.45 -0.58
C GLU A 27 -4.86 -3.77 -1.92
N LYS A 28 -4.82 -2.42 -1.95
CA LYS A 28 -4.45 -1.66 -3.15
C LYS A 28 -3.01 -1.96 -3.59
N ALA A 29 -2.07 -2.10 -2.66
CA ALA A 29 -0.70 -2.48 -2.99
C ALA A 29 -0.63 -3.87 -3.64
N THR A 30 -1.44 -4.82 -3.17
CA THR A 30 -1.55 -6.18 -3.73
C THR A 30 -2.18 -6.18 -5.12
N GLU A 31 -3.21 -5.36 -5.33
CA GLU A 31 -3.83 -5.16 -6.65
C GLU A 31 -2.80 -4.66 -7.67
N ILE A 32 -2.02 -3.62 -7.31
CA ILE A 32 -0.94 -3.10 -8.18
C ILE A 32 0.09 -4.16 -8.53
N ILE A 33 0.44 -5.06 -7.59
CA ILE A 33 1.36 -6.18 -7.87
C ILE A 33 0.74 -7.16 -8.89
N ARG A 34 -0.56 -7.43 -8.77
CA ARG A 34 -1.28 -8.37 -9.66
C ARG A 34 -1.50 -7.80 -11.06
N GLU A 35 -1.65 -6.48 -11.18
CA GLU A 35 -1.88 -5.80 -12.45
C GLU A 35 -0.59 -5.51 -13.24
N MET A 36 0.59 -5.79 -12.67
CA MET A 36 1.85 -5.54 -13.36
C MET A 36 1.90 -6.33 -14.69
N PRO A 37 2.28 -5.70 -15.82
CA PRO A 37 2.40 -6.39 -17.10
C PRO A 37 3.69 -7.24 -17.22
N PHE A 38 4.40 -7.43 -16.11
CA PHE A 38 5.67 -8.16 -16.01
C PHE A 38 5.82 -8.76 -14.60
N GLU A 39 6.68 -9.76 -14.47
CA GLU A 39 6.97 -10.39 -13.19
C GLU A 39 7.68 -9.38 -12.25
N PRO A 40 7.19 -9.19 -11.01
CA PRO A 40 7.88 -8.36 -10.02
C PRO A 40 9.27 -8.91 -9.71
N THR A 41 10.26 -8.05 -9.55
CA THR A 41 11.60 -8.51 -9.13
C THR A 41 11.59 -8.98 -7.68
N PRO A 42 12.53 -9.86 -7.28
CA PRO A 42 12.71 -10.26 -5.88
C PRO A 42 12.87 -9.07 -4.93
N ALA A 43 13.44 -7.95 -5.41
CA ALA A 43 13.57 -6.72 -4.65
C ALA A 43 12.22 -6.05 -4.35
N ILE A 44 11.29 -6.04 -5.30
CA ILE A 44 9.92 -5.52 -5.08
C ILE A 44 9.19 -6.42 -4.10
N TRP A 45 9.30 -7.74 -4.28
CA TRP A 45 8.65 -8.72 -3.41
C TRP A 45 9.15 -8.62 -1.96
N GLY A 46 10.47 -8.62 -1.75
CA GLY A 46 11.04 -8.50 -0.40
C GLY A 46 10.63 -7.21 0.31
N ARG A 47 10.62 -6.07 -0.40
CA ARG A 47 10.15 -4.80 0.16
C ARG A 47 8.67 -4.85 0.53
N TRP A 48 7.85 -5.46 -0.33
CA TRP A 48 6.43 -5.64 -0.08
C TRP A 48 6.18 -6.53 1.14
N GLU A 49 6.84 -7.68 1.23
CA GLU A 49 6.73 -8.61 2.37
C GLU A 49 7.10 -7.95 3.69
N ASP A 50 8.20 -7.20 3.72
CA ASP A 50 8.62 -6.48 4.92
C ASP A 50 7.58 -5.44 5.36
N THR A 51 7.07 -4.68 4.39
CA THR A 51 6.05 -3.65 4.65
C THR A 51 4.74 -4.29 5.13
N PHE A 52 4.29 -5.34 4.46
CA PHE A 52 3.08 -6.10 4.79
C PHE A 52 3.18 -6.69 6.20
N ARG A 53 4.32 -7.34 6.51
CA ARG A 53 4.57 -7.91 7.84
C ARG A 53 4.53 -6.86 8.94
N VAL A 54 5.23 -5.74 8.76
CA VAL A 54 5.24 -4.65 9.75
C VAL A 54 3.84 -4.06 9.92
N ARG A 55 3.11 -3.84 8.82
CA ARG A 55 1.76 -3.27 8.86
C ARG A 55 0.76 -4.21 9.53
N LYS A 56 0.79 -5.50 9.21
CA LYS A 56 -0.04 -6.53 9.85
C LYS A 56 0.26 -6.64 11.35
N MET A 57 1.54 -6.60 11.74
CA MET A 57 1.94 -6.59 13.16
C MET A 57 1.45 -5.32 13.88
N MET A 58 1.57 -4.15 13.26
CA MET A 58 1.12 -2.88 13.84
C MET A 58 -0.39 -2.87 14.05
N ALA A 59 -1.16 -3.35 13.07
CA ALA A 59 -2.62 -3.50 13.16
C ALA A 59 -3.02 -4.49 14.26
N ALA A 60 -2.39 -5.67 14.30
CA ALA A 60 -2.66 -6.68 15.34
C ALA A 60 -2.39 -6.17 16.77
N ARG A 61 -1.43 -5.26 16.93
CA ARG A 61 -1.08 -4.64 18.22
C ARG A 61 -1.84 -3.34 18.50
N ARG A 62 -2.75 -2.92 17.60
CA ARG A 62 -3.51 -1.66 17.70
C ARG A 62 -2.60 -0.45 17.94
N LEU A 63 -1.43 -0.44 17.31
CA LEU A 63 -0.48 0.66 17.47
C LEU A 63 -1.00 1.89 16.71
N PRO A 64 -1.29 3.01 17.39
CA PRO A 64 -1.70 4.22 16.70
C PRO A 64 -0.55 4.71 15.83
N LYS A 65 -0.86 5.01 14.57
CA LYS A 65 0.09 5.61 13.64
C LYS A 65 -0.47 6.94 13.19
N GLU A 66 0.11 8.01 13.68
CA GLU A 66 -0.09 9.34 13.11
C GLU A 66 0.42 9.33 11.67
N PRO A 67 -0.46 9.47 10.65
CA PRO A 67 -0.02 9.50 9.28
C PRO A 67 0.83 10.75 9.03
N GLY A 68 1.97 10.57 8.36
CA GLY A 68 2.70 11.71 7.80
C GLY A 68 1.81 12.44 6.78
N ARG A 69 1.75 13.78 6.87
CA ARG A 69 1.01 14.61 5.91
C ARG A 69 1.89 14.85 4.69
N SER A 70 1.64 14.14 3.60
CA SER A 70 2.19 14.46 2.28
C SER A 70 1.07 14.98 1.36
N TRP A 71 1.43 15.74 0.33
CA TRP A 71 0.51 16.28 -0.69
C TRP A 71 -0.04 15.22 -1.67
N ILE A 72 0.07 13.94 -1.33
CA ILE A 72 -0.49 12.87 -2.15
C ILE A 72 -1.88 12.58 -1.60
N GLU A 73 -2.90 13.05 -2.33
CA GLU A 73 -4.29 12.70 -2.07
C GLU A 73 -4.49 11.22 -2.41
N ILE A 74 -4.50 10.39 -1.37
CA ILE A 74 -4.90 8.99 -1.49
C ILE A 74 -6.24 8.88 -0.78
N GLU A 75 -7.26 8.36 -1.46
CA GLU A 75 -8.53 7.98 -0.84
C GLU A 75 -8.25 7.00 0.30
N ARG A 76 -8.15 7.53 1.52
CA ARG A 76 -7.97 6.73 2.72
C ARG A 76 -9.32 6.13 3.09
N PRO A 77 -9.43 4.80 3.25
CA PRO A 77 -10.48 4.29 4.13
C PRO A 77 -10.26 4.92 5.52
N LYS A 78 -11.36 5.27 6.20
CA LYS A 78 -11.32 5.98 7.48
C LYS A 78 -10.47 5.17 8.46
N MET A 79 -9.32 5.73 8.82
CA MET A 79 -8.40 5.16 9.78
C MET A 79 -9.06 5.29 11.16
N CYS A 80 -9.63 4.19 11.66
CA CYS A 80 -10.22 4.02 13.01
C CYS A 80 -10.49 5.34 13.77
N ASP A 81 -11.64 5.96 13.53
CA ASP A 81 -12.19 6.98 14.44
C ASP A 81 -12.47 6.28 15.78
N GLU A 82 -11.66 6.52 16.82
CA GLU A 82 -11.87 6.35 18.28
C GLU A 82 -12.44 5.02 18.82
N LYS A 83 -12.87 4.09 17.96
CA LYS A 83 -13.46 2.79 18.27
C LYS A 83 -12.76 1.77 17.39
N GLY A 84 -11.63 1.30 17.90
CA GLY A 84 -10.80 0.31 17.23
C GLY A 84 -11.60 -0.93 16.87
N ALA A 85 -11.86 -1.10 15.58
CA ALA A 85 -12.10 -2.37 14.91
C ALA A 85 -12.10 -2.09 13.40
N ASP A 86 -10.92 -2.11 12.78
CA ASP A 86 -10.86 -2.56 11.39
C ASP A 86 -11.20 -4.06 11.46
N LEU A 87 -12.50 -4.34 11.41
CA LEU A 87 -13.02 -5.66 11.19
C LEU A 87 -12.44 -6.13 9.87
N LEU A 88 -11.67 -7.20 9.96
CA LEU A 88 -11.38 -8.13 8.89
C LEU A 88 -12.62 -8.24 7.99
N GLY A 89 -12.59 -7.55 6.86
CA GLY A 89 -13.29 -8.00 5.68
C GLY A 89 -12.50 -9.20 5.19
N GLU A 90 -13.09 -10.37 5.38
CA GLU A 90 -12.69 -11.63 4.77
C GLU A 90 -12.29 -11.42 3.30
N PHE A 91 -11.11 -11.92 2.90
CA PHE A 91 -10.85 -12.92 1.85
C PHE A 91 -9.35 -12.96 1.52
#